data_AF-A0A319AAB4-F1
#
_entry.id   AF-A0A319AAB4-F1
#
_cell.length_a   1.000
_cell.length_b   1.000
_cell.length_c   1.000
_cell.angle_alpha   90.00
_cell.angle_beta   90.00
_cell.angle_gamma   90.00
#
_symmetry.space_group_name_H-M   'P 1'
#
loop_
_entity.id
_entity.type
_entity.pdbx_description
1 polymer ?
#
loop_
_entity_poly.entity_id
_entity_poly.type
_entity_poly.pdbx_seq_one_letter_code
_entity_poly.pdbx_strand_id
1 'polypeptide(L)'
;MANLASIRNEIFKDNDPKRIVIKLHTKTLDPQDYRASASKAIGEVFADWEIDSRILALVIDVWKERTFIVIDVNRQDYDFFTAHKIKAILPVYVVRDRGKSRGWALIRWPVEDEPLALKLMDAHDGNGYNATVPFLQDHTSLAVYASPRRLFDSDGNLSASLA
;
A
#
# COMPACT_ATOMS: atom_id res chain seq x y z
N MET A 1 22.85 -11.80 -8.44
CA MET A 1 21.88 -11.61 -7.34
C MET A 1 21.38 -10.18 -7.43
N ALA A 2 20.07 -9.94 -7.38
CA ALA A 2 19.57 -8.57 -7.39
C ALA A 2 19.76 -7.97 -5.99
N ASN A 3 20.56 -6.90 -5.91
CA ASN A 3 20.58 -6.05 -4.72
C ASN A 3 19.45 -5.01 -4.84
N LEU A 4 19.09 -4.34 -3.73
CA LEU A 4 18.00 -3.37 -3.72
C LEU A 4 18.19 -2.24 -4.73
N ALA A 5 19.43 -1.81 -4.98
CA ALA A 5 19.73 -0.80 -6.01
C ALA A 5 19.30 -1.25 -7.42
N SER A 6 19.59 -2.51 -7.80
CA SER A 6 19.15 -3.05 -9.09
C SER A 6 17.62 -3.14 -9.21
N ILE A 7 16.93 -3.48 -8.11
CA ILE A 7 15.46 -3.53 -8.08
C ILE A 7 14.89 -2.11 -8.22
N ARG A 8 15.45 -1.14 -7.51
CA ARG A 8 15.06 0.26 -7.62
C ARG A 8 15.23 0.76 -9.06
N ASN A 9 16.38 0.49 -9.68
CA ASN A 9 16.63 0.87 -11.07
C ASN A 9 15.63 0.21 -12.03
N GLU A 10 15.26 -1.05 -11.81
CA GLU A 10 14.27 -1.75 -12.63
C GLU A 10 12.86 -1.16 -12.45
N ILE A 11 12.47 -0.76 -11.24
CA ILE A 11 11.18 -0.11 -10.97
C ILE A 11 11.07 1.25 -11.69
N PHE A 12 12.16 2.01 -11.68
CA PHE A 12 12.26 3.35 -12.29
C PHE A 12 12.83 3.36 -13.71
N LYS A 13 12.96 2.20 -14.37
CA LYS A 13 13.54 2.11 -15.72
C LYS A 13 12.73 2.91 -16.76
N ASP A 14 11.45 3.05 -16.49
CA ASP A 14 10.49 3.81 -17.28
C ASP A 14 9.59 4.61 -16.32
N ASN A 15 8.88 5.61 -16.87
CA ASN A 15 8.00 6.49 -16.11
C ASN A 15 6.57 5.94 -15.99
N ASP A 16 6.32 4.69 -16.38
CA ASP A 16 4.97 4.13 -16.34
C ASP A 16 4.55 3.93 -14.88
N PRO A 17 3.28 4.22 -14.53
CA PRO A 17 2.74 3.95 -13.22
C PRO A 17 2.80 2.46 -12.87
N LYS A 18 3.30 2.13 -11.69
CA LYS A 18 3.41 0.75 -11.20
C LYS A 18 2.91 0.66 -9.77
N ARG A 19 2.37 -0.50 -9.40
CA ARG A 19 2.04 -0.81 -8.01
C ARG A 19 3.05 -1.79 -7.45
N ILE A 20 3.77 -1.36 -6.43
CA ILE A 20 4.80 -2.15 -5.75
C ILE A 20 4.23 -2.67 -4.44
N VAL A 21 4.34 -3.97 -4.21
CA VAL A 21 3.99 -4.63 -2.96
C VAL A 21 5.26 -5.11 -2.29
N ILE A 22 5.67 -4.47 -1.20
CA ILE A 22 6.75 -4.97 -0.36
C ILE A 22 6.14 -6.04 0.55
N LYS A 23 6.60 -7.29 0.40
CA LYS A 23 6.14 -8.43 1.18
C LYS A 23 7.17 -8.80 2.24
N LEU A 24 6.77 -8.70 3.50
CA LEU A 24 7.61 -8.95 4.67
C LEU A 24 7.02 -10.06 5.54
N HIS A 25 7.85 -10.67 6.39
CA HIS A 25 7.36 -11.47 7.50
C HIS A 25 6.93 -10.54 8.64
N THR A 26 5.70 -10.65 9.15
CA THR A 26 5.21 -9.72 10.19
C THR A 26 6.12 -9.64 11.42
N LYS A 27 6.72 -10.77 11.80
CA LYS A 27 7.68 -10.85 12.91
C LYS A 27 8.95 -10.00 12.75
N THR A 28 9.22 -9.45 11.56
CA THR A 28 10.34 -8.53 11.34
C THR A 28 9.95 -7.08 11.55
N LEU A 29 8.66 -6.79 11.73
CA LEU A 29 8.14 -5.48 12.09
C LEU A 29 7.97 -5.36 13.60
N ASP A 30 7.89 -4.11 14.07
CA ASP A 30 7.63 -3.82 15.48
C ASP A 30 6.11 -3.86 15.74
N PRO A 31 5.60 -4.80 16.56
CA PRO A 31 4.18 -4.87 16.86
C PRO A 31 3.67 -3.70 17.71
N GLN A 32 4.55 -2.90 18.32
CA GLN A 32 4.15 -1.66 19.02
C GLN A 32 4.00 -0.48 18.06
N ASP A 33 4.68 -0.53 16.90
CA ASP A 33 4.61 0.51 15.88
C ASP A 33 4.87 -0.05 14.48
N TYR A 34 3.81 -0.63 13.90
CA TYR A 34 3.84 -1.13 12.53
C TYR A 34 4.09 -0.02 11.51
N ARG A 35 3.71 1.24 11.81
CA ARG A 35 3.91 2.35 10.89
C ARG A 35 5.38 2.71 10.79
N ALA A 36 6.06 2.92 11.92
CA ALA A 36 7.48 3.25 11.93
C ALA A 36 8.33 2.14 11.32
N SER A 37 8.06 0.88 11.67
CA SER A 37 8.80 -0.26 11.13
C SER A 37 8.52 -0.51 9.64
N ALA A 38 7.29 -0.27 9.16
CA ALA A 38 6.97 -0.29 7.74
C ALA A 38 7.68 0.84 6.98
N SER A 39 7.63 2.09 7.47
CA SER A 39 8.32 3.24 6.85
C SER A 39 9.81 2.98 6.69
N LYS A 40 10.45 2.37 7.69
CA LYS A 40 11.86 1.95 7.59
C LYS A 40 12.07 0.94 6.44
N ALA A 41 11.20 -0.05 6.31
CA ALA A 41 11.28 -1.03 5.22
C ALA A 41 11.02 -0.41 3.84
N ILE A 42 10.14 0.60 3.73
CA ILE A 42 9.99 1.38 2.51
C ILE A 42 11.31 2.09 2.19
N GLY A 43 11.93 2.75 3.18
CA GLY A 43 13.22 3.44 3.04
C GLY A 43 14.38 2.56 2.59
N GLU A 44 14.37 1.28 2.96
CA GLU A 44 15.37 0.30 2.47
C GLU A 44 15.26 0.07 0.96
N VAL A 45 14.03 0.02 0.42
CA VAL A 45 13.77 -0.17 -1.02
C VAL A 45 13.89 1.16 -1.78
N PHE A 46 13.40 2.23 -1.18
CA PHE A 46 13.25 3.55 -1.74
C PHE A 46 13.83 4.60 -0.79
N ALA A 47 15.11 4.93 -0.95
CA ALA A 47 15.71 6.01 -0.16
C ALA A 47 15.02 7.35 -0.46
N ASP A 48 14.80 8.13 0.60
CA ASP A 48 14.16 9.45 0.60
C ASP A 48 12.71 9.46 0.08
N TRP A 49 12.00 8.33 0.23
CA TRP A 49 10.65 8.16 -0.31
C TRP A 49 9.64 9.18 0.24
N GLU A 50 9.84 9.71 1.45
CA GLU A 50 8.94 10.67 2.07
C GLU A 50 8.89 12.01 1.31
N ILE A 51 9.95 12.35 0.58
CA ILE A 51 10.05 13.60 -0.20
C ILE A 51 10.06 13.35 -1.72
N ASP A 52 10.10 12.08 -2.14
CA ASP A 52 10.05 11.70 -3.56
C ASP A 52 8.60 11.66 -4.04
N SER A 53 8.18 12.72 -4.75
CA SER A 53 6.83 12.85 -5.32
C SER A 53 6.38 11.68 -6.22
N ARG A 54 7.30 10.83 -6.67
CA ARG A 54 6.96 9.64 -7.46
C ARG A 54 6.43 8.49 -6.60
N ILE A 55 6.63 8.52 -5.29
CA ILE A 55 6.38 7.39 -4.39
C ILE A 55 5.20 7.72 -3.48
N LEU A 56 4.16 6.90 -3.58
CA LEU A 56 2.94 7.06 -2.80
C LEU A 56 2.65 5.77 -2.02
N ALA A 57 3.00 5.75 -0.72
CA ALA A 57 2.62 4.66 0.17
C ALA A 57 1.13 4.73 0.49
N LEU A 58 0.38 3.66 0.18
CA LEU A 58 -1.08 3.63 0.27
C LEU A 58 -1.60 2.84 1.47
N VAL A 59 -1.07 1.63 1.70
CA VAL A 59 -1.57 0.71 2.73
C VAL A 59 -0.43 -0.08 3.35
N ILE A 60 -0.52 -0.29 4.66
CA ILE A 60 0.23 -1.26 5.44
C ILE A 60 -0.78 -2.30 5.92
N ASP A 61 -0.79 -3.45 5.25
CA ASP A 61 -1.75 -4.55 5.47
C ASP A 61 -1.07 -5.67 6.28
N VAL A 62 -1.35 -5.70 7.58
CA VAL A 62 -0.68 -6.55 8.57
C VAL A 62 -1.53 -7.79 8.84
N TRP A 63 -1.00 -8.95 8.48
CA TRP A 63 -1.57 -10.25 8.84
C TRP A 63 -0.69 -10.95 9.86
N LYS A 64 -1.19 -12.05 10.46
CA LYS A 64 -0.47 -12.83 11.48
C LYS A 64 0.95 -13.21 11.06
N GLU A 65 1.15 -13.61 9.80
CA GLU A 65 2.44 -14.10 9.32
C GLU A 65 3.15 -13.19 8.31
N ARG A 66 2.41 -12.38 7.57
CA ARG A 66 2.95 -11.52 6.50
C ARG A 66 2.37 -10.13 6.60
N THR A 67 3.20 -9.15 6.29
CA THR A 67 2.77 -7.78 6.07
C THR A 67 2.99 -7.44 4.60
N PHE A 68 2.03 -6.74 4.02
CA PHE A 68 2.08 -6.23 2.66
C PHE A 68 2.02 -4.71 2.71
N ILE A 69 3.06 -4.05 2.20
CA ILE A 69 3.09 -2.59 2.08
C ILE A 69 2.86 -2.26 0.61
N VAL A 70 1.79 -1.52 0.32
CA VAL A 70 1.37 -1.19 -1.04
C VAL A 70 1.77 0.23 -1.36
N ILE A 71 2.50 0.40 -2.46
CA ILE A 71 3.07 1.67 -2.90
C ILE A 71 2.74 1.84 -4.38
N ASP A 72 2.16 2.97 -4.75
CA ASP A 72 2.07 3.37 -6.15
C ASP A 72 3.32 4.19 -6.50
N VAL A 73 3.95 3.88 -7.64
CA VAL A 73 5.13 4.57 -8.17
C VAL A 73 4.76 5.26 -9.48
N ASN A 74 5.22 6.49 -9.67
CA ASN A 74 4.96 7.35 -10.83
C ASN A 74 3.47 7.63 -11.11
N ARG A 75 2.60 7.45 -10.10
CA ARG A 75 1.17 7.73 -10.24
C ARG A 75 0.87 9.21 -9.99
N GLN A 76 0.69 9.97 -11.06
CA GLN A 76 0.46 11.43 -10.99
C GLN A 76 -1.01 11.82 -10.84
N ASP A 77 -1.94 10.93 -11.18
CA ASP A 77 -3.38 11.18 -11.19
C ASP A 77 -4.09 10.76 -9.90
N TYR A 78 -3.32 10.48 -8.84
CA TYR A 78 -3.90 10.07 -7.57
C TYR A 78 -4.61 11.24 -6.89
N ASP A 79 -5.90 11.04 -6.63
CA ASP A 79 -6.71 11.92 -5.80
C ASP A 79 -7.32 11.12 -4.65
N PHE A 80 -6.94 11.48 -3.42
CA PHE A 80 -7.39 10.83 -2.19
C PHE A 80 -8.92 10.86 -2.02
N PHE A 81 -9.57 11.94 -2.46
CA PHE A 81 -11.01 12.14 -2.29
C PHE A 81 -11.82 11.25 -3.23
N THR A 82 -11.27 10.88 -4.38
CA THR A 82 -11.95 10.04 -5.38
C THR A 82 -11.40 8.61 -5.46
N ALA A 83 -10.32 8.29 -4.74
CA ALA A 83 -9.68 6.98 -4.75
C ALA A 83 -10.56 5.79 -4.32
N HIS A 84 -11.67 6.03 -3.62
CA HIS A 84 -12.67 4.98 -3.31
C HIS A 84 -13.66 4.72 -4.47
N LYS A 85 -13.74 5.62 -5.45
CA LYS A 85 -14.65 5.53 -6.62
C LYS A 85 -13.95 5.02 -7.88
N ILE A 86 -12.63 5.18 -7.95
CA ILE A 86 -11.84 4.88 -9.15
C ILE A 86 -11.00 3.62 -8.92
N LYS A 87 -11.25 2.60 -9.75
CA LYS A 87 -10.44 1.37 -9.80
C LYS A 87 -9.19 1.59 -10.62
N ALA A 88 -8.13 2.13 -9.99
CA ALA A 88 -6.83 2.31 -10.63
C ALA A 88 -6.10 0.97 -10.79
N ILE A 89 -6.32 0.32 -11.94
CA ILE A 89 -5.63 -0.93 -12.33
C ILE A 89 -4.22 -0.57 -12.81
N LEU A 90 -3.21 -1.00 -12.05
CA LEU A 90 -1.80 -0.77 -12.35
C LEU A 90 -1.06 -2.11 -12.43
N PRO A 91 0.02 -2.22 -13.24
CA PRO A 91 0.90 -3.37 -13.19
C PRO A 91 1.48 -3.59 -11.78
N VAL A 92 1.11 -4.71 -11.16
CA VAL A 92 1.57 -5.08 -9.81
C VAL A 92 2.91 -5.82 -9.85
N TYR A 93 3.85 -5.40 -9.02
CA TYR A 93 5.11 -6.09 -8.79
C TYR A 93 5.31 -6.33 -7.29
N VAL A 94 5.83 -7.50 -6.94
CA VAL A 94 6.15 -7.86 -5.56
C VAL A 94 7.66 -7.75 -5.35
N VAL A 95 8.03 -6.94 -4.37
CA VAL A 95 9.38 -6.91 -3.79
C VAL A 95 9.38 -7.81 -2.56
N ARG A 96 10.15 -8.89 -2.58
CA ARG A 96 10.27 -9.80 -1.44
C ARG A 96 11.72 -10.14 -1.13
N ASP A 97 12.04 -10.23 0.15
CA ASP A 97 13.27 -10.83 0.61
C ASP A 97 13.20 -12.36 0.40
N ARG A 98 14.22 -12.93 -0.24
CA ARG A 98 14.39 -14.38 -0.41
C ARG A 98 15.36 -14.99 0.60
N GLY A 99 15.82 -14.20 1.58
CA GLY A 99 16.73 -14.56 2.66
C GLY A 99 18.19 -14.27 2.34
N LYS A 100 19.04 -14.41 3.37
CA LYS A 100 20.47 -14.02 3.39
C LYS A 100 21.30 -14.49 2.19
N SER A 101 21.00 -15.66 1.61
CA SER A 101 21.77 -16.23 0.49
C SER A 101 21.20 -15.92 -0.90
N ARG A 102 19.99 -15.37 -0.98
CA ARG A 102 19.26 -15.17 -2.25
C ARG A 102 18.92 -13.71 -2.53
N GLY A 103 19.05 -12.84 -1.53
CA GLY A 103 18.81 -11.42 -1.65
C GLY A 103 17.35 -11.09 -1.95
N TRP A 104 17.13 -9.90 -2.50
CA TRP A 104 15.80 -9.42 -2.84
C TRP A 104 15.41 -9.85 -4.25
N ALA A 105 14.11 -9.84 -4.52
CA ALA A 105 13.62 -9.95 -5.88
C ALA A 105 12.38 -9.13 -6.15
N LEU A 106 12.31 -8.68 -7.40
CA LEU A 106 11.14 -8.10 -8.03
C LEU A 106 10.45 -9.16 -8.89
N ILE A 107 9.15 -9.34 -8.71
CA ILE A 107 8.34 -10.33 -9.44
C ILE A 107 7.10 -9.63 -9.96
N ARG A 108 6.87 -9.64 -11.28
CA ARG A 108 5.60 -9.20 -11.87
C ARG A 108 4.49 -10.16 -11.44
N TRP A 109 3.36 -9.62 -10.97
CA TRP A 109 2.23 -10.42 -10.49
C TRP A 109 0.89 -9.99 -11.13
N PRO A 110 0.64 -10.34 -12.41
CA PRO A 110 -0.51 -9.81 -13.17
C PRO A 110 -1.87 -10.19 -12.60
N VAL A 111 -1.96 -11.35 -11.95
CA VAL A 111 -3.23 -11.81 -11.35
C VAL A 111 -3.74 -10.90 -10.22
N GLU A 112 -2.90 -10.01 -9.69
CA GLU A 112 -3.30 -9.03 -8.66
C GLU A 112 -3.54 -7.62 -9.21
N ASP A 113 -3.36 -7.35 -10.51
CA ASP A 113 -3.51 -5.98 -11.05
C ASP A 113 -4.88 -5.37 -10.75
N GLU A 114 -5.93 -6.15 -10.98
CA GLU A 114 -7.30 -5.75 -10.72
C GLU A 114 -7.74 -6.05 -9.26
N PRO A 115 -7.50 -7.26 -8.70
CA PRO A 115 -7.90 -7.54 -7.32
C PRO A 115 -7.30 -6.58 -6.28
N LEU A 116 -6.03 -6.19 -6.44
CA LEU A 116 -5.40 -5.25 -5.52
C LEU A 116 -5.94 -3.83 -5.70
N ALA A 117 -6.30 -3.44 -6.93
CA ALA A 117 -6.96 -2.15 -7.17
C ALA A 117 -8.30 -2.06 -6.43
N LEU A 118 -9.10 -3.13 -6.45
CA LEU A 118 -10.37 -3.21 -5.72
C LEU A 118 -10.16 -3.09 -4.20
N LYS A 119 -9.21 -3.87 -3.64
CA LYS A 119 -8.88 -3.81 -2.20
C LYS A 119 -8.46 -2.41 -1.76
N LEU A 120 -7.74 -1.66 -2.59
CA LEU A 120 -7.35 -0.29 -2.29
C LEU A 120 -8.55 0.68 -2.31
N MET A 121 -9.49 0.52 -3.24
CA MET A 121 -10.75 1.28 -3.20
C MET A 121 -11.50 1.02 -1.90
N ASP A 122 -11.62 -0.26 -1.50
CA ASP A 122 -12.28 -0.66 -0.25
C ASP A 122 -11.55 -0.11 0.99
N ALA A 123 -10.21 -0.07 0.97
CA ALA A 123 -9.42 0.54 2.04
C ALA A 123 -9.69 2.05 2.13
N HIS A 124 -9.78 2.75 1.00
CA HIS A 124 -10.17 4.15 0.94
C HIS A 124 -11.61 4.38 1.42
N ASP A 125 -12.56 3.51 1.06
CA ASP A 125 -13.93 3.56 1.57
C ASP A 125 -13.95 3.37 3.09
N GLY A 126 -13.32 2.31 3.61
CA GLY A 126 -13.36 1.97 5.03
C GLY A 126 -12.72 3.01 5.95
N ASN A 127 -11.61 3.63 5.55
CA ASN A 127 -10.86 4.56 6.42
C ASN A 127 -11.46 5.98 6.50
N GLY A 128 -12.36 6.38 5.60
CA GLY A 128 -13.03 7.68 5.70
C GLY A 128 -12.26 8.85 5.08
N TYR A 129 -12.86 10.04 5.14
CA TYR A 129 -12.28 11.28 4.58
C TYR A 129 -11.18 11.90 5.43
N ASN A 130 -11.11 11.59 6.74
CA ASN A 130 -10.15 12.19 7.67
C ASN A 130 -8.87 11.35 7.86
N ALA A 131 -8.75 10.22 7.16
CA ALA A 131 -7.59 9.36 7.27
C ALA A 131 -6.43 9.84 6.40
N THR A 132 -5.21 9.46 6.76
CA THR A 132 -4.00 9.76 5.98
C THR A 132 -3.34 8.47 5.55
N VAL A 133 -2.90 8.42 4.30
CA VAL A 133 -2.12 7.30 3.77
C VAL A 133 -0.68 7.32 4.31
N PRO A 134 -0.02 6.17 4.49
CA PRO A 134 -0.57 4.83 4.28
C PRO A 134 -1.62 4.46 5.33
N PHE A 135 -2.72 3.81 4.94
CA PHE A 135 -3.68 3.25 5.89
C PHE A 135 -3.05 2.06 6.61
N LEU A 136 -3.32 1.92 7.91
CA LEU A 136 -2.91 0.74 8.67
C LEU A 136 -4.11 -0.19 8.79
N GLN A 137 -4.04 -1.35 8.15
CA GLN A 137 -5.02 -2.43 8.29
C GLN A 137 -4.37 -3.54 9.10
N ASP A 138 -4.59 -3.54 10.41
CA ASP A 138 -4.09 -4.58 11.30
C ASP A 138 -5.12 -5.69 11.50
N HIS A 139 -4.89 -6.83 10.86
CA HIS A 139 -5.72 -8.03 10.98
C HIS A 139 -5.28 -8.95 12.13
N THR A 140 -4.27 -8.56 12.91
CA THR A 140 -3.86 -9.26 14.14
C THR A 140 -4.62 -8.77 15.37
N SER A 141 -5.30 -7.62 15.24
CA SER A 141 -6.19 -7.04 16.24
C SER A 141 -7.60 -6.83 15.65
N LEU A 142 -8.54 -6.36 16.46
CA LEU A 142 -9.89 -6.06 15.99
C LEU A 142 -9.84 -4.80 15.12
N ALA A 143 -10.12 -4.94 13.82
CA ALA A 143 -10.19 -3.79 12.91
C ALA A 143 -11.43 -2.93 13.24
N VAL A 144 -11.20 -1.69 13.68
CA VAL A 144 -12.26 -0.69 13.93
C VAL A 144 -12.12 0.45 12.91
N TYR A 145 -13.06 0.53 11.99
CA TYR A 145 -13.16 1.66 11.07
C TYR A 145 -13.96 2.79 11.72
N ALA A 146 -13.30 3.91 11.99
CA ALA A 146 -13.93 5.02 12.72
C ALA A 146 -15.00 5.76 11.90
N SER A 147 -14.86 5.83 10.57
CA SER A 147 -15.79 6.59 9.72
C SER A 147 -15.79 6.07 8.26
N PRO A 148 -16.38 4.89 7.98
CA PRO A 148 -16.46 4.36 6.60
C PRO A 148 -17.26 5.29 5.68
N ARG A 149 -16.71 5.66 4.52
CA ARG A 149 -17.33 6.61 3.56
C ARG A 149 -18.68 6.14 3.05
N ARG A 150 -18.90 4.84 2.84
CA ARG A 150 -20.22 4.30 2.48
C ARG A 150 -21.34 4.62 3.47
N LEU A 151 -21.00 4.95 4.72
CA LEU A 151 -21.97 5.33 5.74
C LEU A 151 -22.27 6.83 5.73
N PHE A 152 -21.56 7.62 4.92
CA PHE A 152 -21.70 9.08 4.88
C PHE A 152 -21.90 9.58 3.44
N ASP A 153 -22.71 10.63 3.26
CA ASP A 153 -22.82 11.33 1.98
C ASP A 153 -21.56 12.18 1.69
N SER A 154 -21.54 12.86 0.54
CA SER A 154 -20.43 13.76 0.16
C SER A 154 -20.25 14.94 1.11
N ASP A 155 -21.24 15.23 1.95
CA ASP A 155 -21.25 16.33 2.91
C ASP A 155 -20.93 15.84 4.34
N GLY A 156 -20.65 14.54 4.52
CA GLY A 156 -20.26 13.92 5.78
C GLY A 156 -21.42 13.56 6.71
N ASN A 157 -22.67 13.57 6.24
CA ASN A 157 -23.84 13.15 7.02
C ASN A 157 -24.11 11.66 6.86
N LEU A 158 -24.66 11.00 7.88
CA LEU A 158 -25.03 9.58 7.81
C LEU A 158 -26.00 9.33 6.64
N SER A 159 -25.63 8.37 5.77
CA SER A 159 -26.45 7.95 4.64
C SER A 159 -27.81 7.44 5.13
N ALA A 160 -28.89 8.04 4.62
CA ALA A 160 -30.26 7.69 4.96
C ALA A 160 -30.70 6.27 4.51
N SER A 161 -29.86 5.53 3.77
CA SER A 161 -30.18 4.19 3.26
C SER A 161 -30.05 3.06 4.29
N LEU A 162 -29.84 3.39 5.57
CA LEU A 162 -29.63 2.44 6.67
C LEU A 162 -30.62 2.63 7.83
N ALA A 163 -31.66 3.46 7.64
CA ALA A 163 -32.77 3.65 8.59
C ALA A 163 -33.99 2.81 8.19
#